data_AF-A0A3A0F3S2-F1
#
_entry.id   AF-A0A3A0F3S2-F1
#
_cell.length_a   1.000
_cell.length_b   1.000
_cell.length_c   1.000
_cell.angle_alpha   90.00
_cell.angle_beta   90.00
_cell.angle_gamma   90.00
#
_symmetry.space_group_name_H-M   'P 1'
#
loop_
_entity.id
_entity.type
_entity.pdbx_description
1 polymer ?
#
loop_
_entity_poly.entity_id
_entity_poly.type
_entity_poly.pdbx_seq_one_letter_code
_entity_poly.pdbx_strand_id
1 'polypeptide(L)' 'MALQIANPKVVEKVERLARAMGTTKTAAVEEAVDRLLVERSRPGKLRDRIESLLEQIDRIPDRSDAFDPLEWDEQGLPK' A
#
# COMPACT_ATOMS: atom_id res chain seq x y z
N MET A 1 22.68 13.17 -16.15
CA MET A 1 23.35 12.20 -17.04
C MET A 1 22.30 11.22 -17.52
N ALA A 2 22.20 10.92 -18.82
CA ALA A 2 21.14 10.06 -19.34
C ALA A 2 21.42 8.58 -19.02
N LEU A 3 20.45 7.87 -18.46
CA LEU A 3 20.52 6.42 -18.27
C LEU A 3 20.44 5.75 -19.66
N GLN A 4 21.52 5.10 -20.09
CA GLN A 4 21.51 4.32 -21.32
C GLN A 4 21.01 2.89 -21.05
N ILE A 5 19.87 2.55 -21.65
CA ILE A 5 19.27 1.22 -21.53
C ILE A 5 19.61 0.42 -22.79
N ALA A 6 20.51 -0.55 -22.66
CA ALA A 6 20.92 -1.41 -23.78
C ALA A 6 19.92 -2.56 -24.05
N ASN A 7 19.04 -2.87 -23.11
CA ASN A 7 18.10 -3.99 -23.24
C ASN A 7 16.83 -3.58 -24.00
N PRO A 8 16.58 -4.11 -25.21
CA PRO A 8 15.44 -3.72 -26.04
C PRO A 8 14.08 -4.06 -25.40
N LYS A 9 14.01 -5.13 -24.59
CA LYS A 9 12.78 -5.50 -23.88
C LYS A 9 12.40 -4.47 -22.81
N VAL A 10 13.39 -3.79 -22.23
CA VAL A 10 13.13 -2.72 -21.24
C VAL A 10 12.62 -1.48 -21.96
N VAL A 11 13.18 -1.15 -23.13
CA VAL A 11 12.69 -0.04 -23.97
C VAL A 11 11.22 -0.25 -24.34
N GLU A 12 10.85 -1.45 -24.80
CA GLU A 12 9.46 -1.79 -25.14
C GLU A 12 8.50 -1.61 -23.95
N LYS A 13 8.91 -2.05 -22.75
CA LYS A 13 8.12 -1.86 -21.52
C LYS A 13 7.92 -0.38 -21.20
N VAL A 14 8.97 0.43 -21.31
CA VAL A 14 8.89 1.87 -21.07
C VAL A 14 7.99 2.55 -22.10
N GLU A 15 8.05 2.15 -23.36
CA GLU A 15 7.15 2.67 -24.40
C GLU A 15 5.69 2.37 -24.11
N ARG A 16 5.39 1.15 -23.70
CA ARG A 16 4.03 0.74 -23.31
C ARG A 16 3.53 1.54 -22.11
N LEU A 17 4.38 1.74 -21.10
CA LEU A 17 4.06 2.53 -19.92
C LEU A 17 3.78 3.99 -20.29
N ALA A 18 4.68 4.61 -21.06
CA ALA A 18 4.54 5.99 -21.51
C ALA A 18 3.26 6.22 -22.33
N ARG A 19 2.91 5.28 -23.23
CA ARG A 19 1.64 5.32 -23.98
C ARG A 19 0.42 5.24 -23.06
N ALA A 20 0.44 4.34 -22.08
CA ALA A 20 -0.66 4.18 -21.14
C ALA A 20 -0.87 5.43 -20.25
N MET A 21 0.20 6.15 -19.95
CA MET A 21 0.18 7.36 -19.12
C MET A 21 -0.02 8.64 -19.93
N GLY A 22 0.11 8.60 -21.26
CA GLY A 22 0.09 9.80 -22.10
C GLY A 22 1.30 10.72 -21.90
N THR A 23 2.43 10.18 -21.44
CA THR A 23 3.65 10.93 -21.10
C THR A 23 4.83 10.53 -21.98
N THR A 24 5.98 11.21 -21.84
CA THR A 24 7.22 10.82 -22.52
C THR A 24 7.85 9.61 -21.83
N LYS A 25 8.70 8.86 -22.55
CA LYS A 25 9.44 7.70 -21.99
C LYS A 25 10.24 8.08 -20.74
N THR A 26 10.86 9.26 -20.75
CA THR A 26 11.63 9.76 -19.61
C THR A 26 10.73 10.07 -18.43
N ALA A 27 9.64 10.81 -18.65
CA ALA A 27 8.69 11.16 -17.57
C ALA A 27 8.03 9.92 -16.96
N ALA A 28 7.66 8.93 -17.80
CA ALA A 28 7.11 7.67 -17.33
C ALA A 28 8.09 6.87 -16.46
N VAL A 29 9.37 6.87 -16.82
CA VAL A 29 10.43 6.21 -16.03
C VAL A 29 10.69 6.96 -14.73
N GLU A 30 10.74 8.29 -14.77
CA GLU A 30 10.91 9.14 -13.59
C GLU A 30 9.80 8.90 -12.57
N GLU A 31 8.53 9.00 -12.98
CA GLU A 31 7.39 8.75 -12.10
C GLU A 31 7.39 7.32 -11.54
N ALA A 32 7.71 6.32 -12.37
CA ALA A 32 7.77 4.93 -11.93
C ALA A 32 8.88 4.70 -10.90
N VAL A 33 10.05 5.33 -11.08
CA VAL A 33 11.17 5.25 -10.13
C VAL A 33 10.84 5.98 -8.84
N ASP A 34 10.28 7.18 -8.90
CA ASP A 34 9.85 7.94 -7.72
C ASP A 34 8.83 7.15 -6.91
N ARG A 35 7.83 6.59 -7.57
CA ARG A 35 6.83 5.73 -6.92
C ARG A 35 7.49 4.52 -6.25
N LEU A 36 8.40 3.85 -6.93
CA LEU A 36 9.10 2.68 -6.39
C LEU A 36 9.97 3.07 -5.18
N LEU A 37 10.63 4.23 -5.21
CA LEU A 37 11.40 4.75 -4.08
C LEU A 37 10.50 5.06 -2.88
N VAL A 38 9.32 5.63 -3.11
CA VAL A 38 8.32 5.87 -2.06
C VAL A 38 7.80 4.54 -1.48
N GLU A 39 7.50 3.56 -2.32
CA GLU A 39 7.05 2.24 -1.88
C GLU A 39 8.14 1.51 -1.08
N ARG A 40 9.39 1.56 -1.55
CA ARG A 40 10.55 0.92 -0.91
C ARG A 40 11.07 1.63 0.34
N SER A 41 10.74 2.91 0.54
CA SER A 41 11.08 3.68 1.75
C SER A 41 10.02 3.59 2.85
N ARG A 42 8.87 2.95 2.58
CA ARG A 42 7.81 2.65 3.56
C ARG A 42 7.82 1.29 4.30
N PRO A 43 8.86 0.43 4.30
CA PRO A 43 8.80 -0.87 4.99
C PRO A 43 8.49 -0.80 6.50
N GLY A 44 8.78 0.32 7.18
CA GLY A 44 8.45 0.51 8.60
C GLY A 44 7.07 1.11 8.87
N LYS A 45 6.58 2.01 8.00
CA LYS A 45 5.40 2.84 8.31
C LYS A 45 4.10 2.05 8.42
N LEU A 46 3.97 0.90 7.75
CA LEU A 46 2.75 0.09 7.86
C LEU A 46 2.66 -0.56 9.24
N ARG A 47 3.76 -1.15 9.73
CA ARG A 47 3.79 -1.77 11.05
C ARG A 47 3.58 -0.73 12.14
N ASP A 48 4.31 0.39 12.07
CA ASP A 48 4.17 1.48 13.04
C ASP A 48 2.75 2.07 13.03
N ARG A 49 2.12 2.16 11.85
CA ARG A 49 0.73 2.61 11.72
C ARG A 49 -0.26 1.59 12.28
N ILE A 50 -0.05 0.30 12.06
CA ILE A 50 -0.90 -0.77 12.63
C ILE A 50 -0.78 -0.75 14.14
N GLU A 51 0.44 -0.69 14.69
CA GLU A 51 0.67 -0.61 16.13
C GLU A 51 0.01 0.62 16.74
N SER A 52 0.16 1.79 16.11
CA SER A 52 -0.52 3.02 16.55
C SER A 52 -2.05 2.93 16.49
N LEU A 53 -2.62 2.19 15.52
CA LEU A 53 -4.06 1.95 15.45
C LEU A 53 -4.52 1.00 16.55
N LEU A 54 -3.75 -0.05 16.86
CA LEU A 54 -4.05 -0.98 17.94
C LEU A 54 -4.00 -0.27 19.30
N GLU A 55 -2.99 0.55 19.55
CA GLU A 55 -2.91 1.38 20.77
C GLU A 55 -4.09 2.34 20.92
N GLN A 56 -4.67 2.82 19.80
CA GLN A 56 -5.86 3.65 19.83
C GLN A 56 -7.11 2.83 20.17
N ILE A 57 -7.22 1.61 19.64
CA ILE A 57 -8.33 0.69 19.93
C ILE A 57 -8.31 0.28 21.40
N ASP A 58 -7.15 -0.06 21.96
CA ASP A 58 -6.98 -0.45 23.37
C ASP A 58 -7.39 0.65 24.36
N ARG A 59 -7.44 1.92 23.90
CA ARG A 59 -7.88 3.07 24.71
C ARG A 59 -9.39 3.31 24.65
N ILE A 60 -10.13 2.62 23.78
CA ILE A 60 -11.58 2.77 23.69
C ILE A 60 -12.19 2.15 24.95
N PRO A 61 -12.85 2.94 25.81
CA PRO A 61 -13.47 2.39 27.01
C PRO A 61 -14.67 1.52 26.63
N ASP A 62 -14.90 0.47 27.42
CA ASP A 62 -16.11 -0.34 27.29
C ASP A 62 -17.35 0.53 27.45
N ARG A 63 -18.29 0.34 26.52
CA ARG A 63 -19.56 1.06 26.49
C ARG A 63 -20.61 0.27 27.27
N SER A 64 -21.22 0.91 28.26
CA SER A 64 -22.33 0.31 29.03
C SER A 64 -23.59 0.07 28.19
N ASP A 65 -23.72 0.75 27.05
CA ASP A 65 -24.77 0.57 26.06
C ASP A 65 -24.35 -0.30 24.87
N ALA A 66 -23.22 -1.01 24.97
CA ALA A 66 -22.78 -1.94 23.94
C ALA A 66 -23.80 -3.08 23.80
N PHE A 67 -24.38 -3.19 22.61
CA PHE A 67 -25.21 -4.32 22.21
C PHE A 67 -24.35 -5.31 21.45
N ASP A 68 -24.42 -6.58 21.83
CA ASP A 68 -23.80 -7.67 21.07
C ASP A 68 -24.80 -8.16 20.01
N PRO A 69 -24.55 -7.90 18.71
CA PRO A 69 -25.47 -8.28 17.65
C PRO A 69 -25.35 -9.76 17.26
N LEU A 70 -24.37 -10.49 17.80
CA LEU A 70 -24.10 -11.89 17.44
C LEU A 70 -24.57 -12.83 18.56
N GLU A 71 -25.24 -13.91 18.17
CA GLU A 71 -25.45 -15.06 19.06
C GLU A 71 -24.19 -15.91 19.03
N TRP A 72 -23.54 -16.08 20.18
CA TRP A 72 -22.35 -16.92 20.31
C TRP A 72 -22.74 -18.32 20.79
N ASP A 73 -22.06 -19.33 20.29
CA ASP A 73 -22.15 -20.69 20.81
C ASP A 73 -21.28 -20.89 22.08
N GLU A 74 -21.34 -22.08 22.67
CA GLU A 74 -20.57 -22.43 23.87
C GLU A 74 -19.05 -22.46 23.64
N GLN A 75 -18.58 -22.40 22.38
CA GLN A 75 -17.17 -22.36 21.99
C GLN A 75 -16.70 -20.93 21.69
N GLY A 76 -17.59 -19.93 21.79
CA GLY A 76 -17.28 -18.54 21.47
C GLY A 76 -17.20 -18.26 19.97
N LEU A 77 -17.89 -19.06 19.14
CA LEU A 77 -18.04 -18.83 17.71
C LEU A 77 -19.43 -18.23 17.40
N PRO A 78 -19.56 -17.38 16.36
CA PRO A 78 -20.87 -16.92 15.91
C PRO A 78 -21.71 -18.11 15.42
N LYS A 79 -22.97 -18.18 15.88
CA LYS A 79 -23.94 -19.21 15.54
C LYS A 79 -24.63 -18.97 14.20
#